data_AF-A0A3M5ZV23-F1
#
_entry.id   AF-A0A3M5ZV23-F1
#
_cell.length_a   1.000
_cell.length_b   1.000
_cell.length_c   1.000
_cell.angle_alpha   90.00
_cell.angle_beta   90.00
_cell.angle_gamma   90.00
#
_symmetry.space_group_name_H-M   'P 1'
#
loop_
_entity.id
_entity.type
_entity.pdbx_description
1 polymer ?
#
loop_
_entity_poly.entity_id
_entity_poly.type
_entity_poly.pdbx_seq_one_letter_code
_entity_poly.pdbx_strand_id
1 'polypeptide(L)'
;MFMLLLASFQTLLHRHSGQPDIRVGVPIANRTRAETEGLIGFFVNTQVLRAEFDLHTTFSELLQQVKQAALQAQAHQELPFEQLVEALQPQRSLSHSPLFQVMFNHQSQASAEVRALPGLQVEALTSESYPAQFDLTL
;
A
#
# COMPACT_ATOMS: atom_id res chain seq x y z
N MET A 1 1.68 9.39 10.97
CA MET A 1 2.37 9.81 9.74
C MET A 1 1.76 9.13 8.51
N PHE A 2 1.72 7.80 8.43
CA PHE A 2 1.13 7.03 7.32
C PHE A 2 -0.18 7.60 6.74
N MET A 3 -1.24 7.72 7.56
CA MET A 3 -2.57 8.18 7.08
C MET A 3 -2.53 9.59 6.49
N LEU A 4 -1.68 10.49 7.02
CA LEU A 4 -1.51 11.84 6.50
C LEU A 4 -0.87 11.81 5.11
N LEU A 5 0.19 11.01 4.94
CA LEU A 5 0.87 10.86 3.65
C LEU A 5 -0.04 10.20 2.62
N LEU A 6 -0.79 9.16 3.01
CA LEU A 6 -1.75 8.52 2.13
C LEU A 6 -2.87 9.49 1.69
N ALA A 7 -3.43 10.28 2.62
CA ALA A 7 -4.44 11.29 2.28
C ALA A 7 -3.88 12.35 1.32
N SER A 8 -2.65 12.84 1.56
CA SER A 8 -1.97 13.77 0.65
C SER A 8 -1.73 13.15 -0.73
N PHE A 9 -1.35 11.87 -0.78
CA PHE A 9 -1.12 11.16 -2.02
C PHE A 9 -2.41 10.94 -2.82
N GLN A 10 -3.49 10.49 -2.18
CA GLN A 10 -4.81 10.38 -2.81
C GLN A 10 -5.32 11.75 -3.30
N THR A 11 -5.06 12.83 -2.56
CA THR A 11 -5.37 14.20 -3.01
C THR A 11 -4.63 14.54 -4.30
N LEU A 12 -3.34 14.20 -4.39
CA LEU A 12 -2.53 14.44 -5.59
C LEU A 12 -3.08 13.64 -6.78
N LEU A 13 -3.37 12.34 -6.59
CA LEU A 13 -3.97 11.50 -7.63
C LEU A 13 -5.34 12.05 -8.10
N HIS A 14 -6.20 12.47 -7.17
CA HIS A 14 -7.47 13.12 -7.50
C HIS A 14 -7.27 14.36 -8.37
N ARG A 15 -6.36 15.25 -7.97
CA ARG A 15 -6.09 16.49 -8.73
C ARG A 15 -5.52 16.26 -10.12
N HIS A 16 -4.71 15.22 -10.32
CA HIS A 16 -4.12 14.90 -11.62
C HIS A 16 -5.05 14.09 -12.53
N SER A 17 -5.90 13.23 -11.96
CA SER A 17 -6.79 12.36 -12.73
C SER A 17 -8.20 12.92 -12.94
N GLY A 18 -8.65 13.85 -12.07
CA GLY A 18 -10.03 14.32 -12.00
C GLY A 18 -11.03 13.29 -11.47
N GLN A 19 -10.57 12.12 -11.01
CA GLN A 19 -11.46 11.04 -10.55
C GLN A 19 -11.96 11.29 -9.12
N PRO A 20 -13.27 11.21 -8.85
CA PRO A 20 -13.83 11.43 -7.52
C PRO A 20 -13.68 10.22 -6.58
N ASP A 21 -13.31 9.05 -7.08
CA ASP A 21 -13.15 7.81 -6.32
C ASP A 21 -11.74 7.27 -6.56
N ILE A 22 -10.88 7.42 -5.55
CA ILE A 22 -9.47 7.03 -5.64
C ILE A 22 -9.23 5.78 -4.78
N ARG A 23 -8.73 4.72 -5.42
CA ARG A 23 -8.33 3.46 -4.76
C ARG A 23 -6.82 3.28 -4.85
N VAL A 24 -6.18 3.08 -3.70
CA VAL A 24 -4.74 2.88 -3.60
C VAL A 24 -4.47 1.52 -2.94
N GLY A 25 -3.61 0.72 -3.56
CA GLY A 25 -3.08 -0.50 -2.95
C GLY A 25 -2.04 -0.14 -1.88
N VAL A 26 -2.14 -0.75 -0.72
CA VAL A 26 -1.20 -0.57 0.39
C VAL A 26 -0.70 -1.94 0.83
N PRO A 27 0.59 -2.26 0.64
CA PRO A 27 1.14 -3.53 1.08
C PRO A 27 1.31 -3.51 2.59
N ILE A 28 0.98 -4.63 3.22
CA ILE A 28 1.15 -4.87 4.65
C ILE A 28 1.98 -6.14 4.85
N ALA A 29 2.82 -6.16 5.89
CA ALA A 29 3.67 -7.32 6.17
C ALA A 29 2.87 -8.57 6.55
N ASN A 30 1.66 -8.39 7.09
CA ASN A 30 0.75 -9.45 7.57
C ASN A 30 1.41 -10.44 8.56
N ARG A 31 2.38 -9.96 9.35
CA ARG A 31 3.05 -10.72 10.43
C ARG A 31 2.44 -10.30 11.77
N THR A 32 1.19 -10.69 12.01
CA THR A 32 0.41 -10.26 13.19
C THR A 32 0.64 -11.11 14.43
N ARG A 33 1.34 -12.24 14.28
CA ARG A 33 1.60 -13.21 15.35
C ARG A 33 3.09 -13.39 15.54
N ALA A 34 3.53 -13.53 16.79
CA ALA A 34 4.95 -13.66 17.14
C ALA A 34 5.62 -14.86 16.42
N GLU A 35 4.88 -15.94 16.21
CA GLU A 35 5.34 -17.14 15.51
C GLU A 35 5.69 -16.87 14.05
N THR A 36 5.11 -15.83 13.45
CA THR A 36 5.32 -15.46 12.03
C THR A 36 6.40 -14.40 11.84
N GLU A 37 6.84 -13.72 12.89
CA GLU A 37 7.81 -12.61 12.77
C GLU A 37 9.16 -13.08 12.22
N GLY A 38 9.67 -14.22 12.70
CA GLY A 38 10.97 -14.76 12.33
C GLY A 38 10.97 -15.72 11.13
N LEU A 39 9.81 -16.01 10.54
CA LEU A 39 9.73 -17.01 9.47
C LEU A 39 10.14 -16.44 8.11
N ILE A 40 10.86 -17.26 7.35
CA ILE A 40 11.14 -17.00 5.94
C ILE A 40 9.94 -17.50 5.13
N GLY A 41 9.31 -16.60 4.36
CA GLY A 41 8.12 -16.90 3.57
C GLY A 41 7.46 -15.66 3.00
N PHE A 42 6.46 -15.86 2.14
CA PHE A 42 5.66 -14.79 1.54
C PHE A 42 4.43 -14.49 2.41
N PHE A 43 4.52 -13.42 3.19
CA PHE A 43 3.44 -12.98 4.09
C PHE A 43 2.76 -11.71 3.61
N VAL A 44 3.39 -10.94 2.70
CA VAL A 44 2.85 -9.64 2.27
C VAL A 44 1.45 -9.81 1.72
N ASN A 45 0.52 -9.02 2.25
CA ASN A 45 -0.84 -8.90 1.74
C ASN A 45 -1.07 -7.45 1.27
N THR A 46 -2.08 -7.22 0.43
CA THR A 46 -2.42 -5.88 -0.07
C THR A 46 -3.81 -5.48 0.40
N GLN A 47 -3.90 -4.33 1.06
CA GLN A 47 -5.17 -3.68 1.37
C GLN A 47 -5.48 -2.63 0.31
N VAL A 48 -6.75 -2.52 -0.09
CA VAL A 48 -7.21 -1.47 -1.01
C VAL A 48 -7.89 -0.38 -0.19
N LEU A 49 -7.26 0.78 -0.10
CA LEU A 49 -7.79 1.92 0.63
C LEU A 49 -8.43 2.92 -0.34
N ARG A 50 -9.73 3.14 -0.14
CA ARG A 50 -10.58 3.99 -0.96
C ARG A 50 -10.75 5.36 -0.29
N ALA A 51 -10.74 6.43 -1.08
CA ALA A 51 -11.12 7.76 -0.67
C ALA A 51 -12.06 8.38 -1.72
N GLU A 52 -13.12 9.04 -1.24
CA GLU A 52 -14.10 9.72 -2.09
C GLU A 52 -13.93 11.25 -1.95
N PHE A 53 -13.98 11.92 -3.09
CA PHE A 53 -13.83 13.36 -3.22
C PHE A 53 -15.11 13.94 -3.83
N ASP A 54 -15.66 14.94 -3.16
CA ASP A 54 -16.66 15.85 -3.72
C ASP A 54 -16.07 17.27 -3.86
N LEU A 55 -16.86 18.20 -4.41
CA LEU A 55 -16.43 19.59 -4.65
C LEU A 55 -16.10 20.38 -3.37
N HIS A 56 -16.51 19.89 -2.20
CA HIS A 56 -16.40 20.60 -0.92
C HIS A 56 -15.55 19.85 0.11
N THR A 57 -15.03 18.66 -0.23
CA THR A 57 -14.27 17.81 0.66
C THR A 57 -13.03 18.55 1.13
N THR A 58 -13.00 18.88 2.43
CA THR A 58 -11.84 19.48 3.05
C THR A 58 -10.78 18.41 3.29
N PHE A 59 -9.52 18.83 3.38
CA PHE A 59 -8.43 17.89 3.70
C PHE A 59 -8.61 17.22 5.08
N SER A 60 -9.22 17.91 6.04
CA SER A 60 -9.50 17.33 7.37
C SER A 60 -10.52 16.20 7.29
N GLU A 61 -11.57 16.37 6.49
CA GLU A 61 -12.57 15.32 6.26
C GLU A 61 -11.95 14.13 5.53
N LEU A 62 -11.14 14.39 4.49
CA LEU A 62 -10.40 13.34 3.80
C LEU A 62 -9.49 12.57 4.77
N LEU A 63 -8.72 13.26 5.61
CA LEU A 63 -7.85 12.61 6.59
C LEU A 63 -8.65 11.73 7.57
N GLN A 64 -9.85 12.17 7.95
CA GLN A 64 -10.75 11.38 8.78
C GLN A 64 -11.27 10.14 8.05
N GLN A 65 -11.67 10.26 6.78
CA GLN A 65 -12.07 9.12 5.94
C GLN A 65 -10.93 8.10 5.84
N VAL A 66 -9.73 8.56 5.50
CA VAL A 66 -8.54 7.70 5.36
C VAL A 66 -8.20 7.01 6.68
N LYS A 67 -8.29 7.73 7.81
CA LYS A 67 -8.10 7.14 9.14
C LYS A 67 -9.11 6.04 9.42
N GLN A 68 -10.40 6.27 9.15
CA GLN A 68 -11.45 5.28 9.36
C GLN A 68 -11.24 4.05 8.46
N ALA A 69 -10.99 4.27 7.16
CA ALA A 69 -10.74 3.21 6.20
C ALA A 69 -9.52 2.36 6.58
N ALA A 70 -8.40 2.99 6.95
CA ALA A 70 -7.19 2.28 7.35
C ALA A 70 -7.40 1.45 8.64
N LEU A 71 -8.12 1.98 9.64
CA LEU A 71 -8.42 1.22 10.87
C LEU A 71 -9.34 0.03 10.59
N GLN A 72 -10.36 0.21 9.75
CA GLN A 72 -11.27 -0.87 9.35
C GLN A 72 -10.55 -1.94 8.52
N ALA A 73 -9.69 -1.54 7.59
CA ALA A 73 -8.90 -2.46 6.80
C ALA A 73 -7.91 -3.26 7.67
N GLN A 74 -7.28 -2.61 8.66
CA GLN A 74 -6.42 -3.28 9.63
C GLN A 74 -7.17 -4.35 10.44
N ALA A 75 -8.43 -4.10 10.81
CA ALA A 75 -9.26 -5.08 11.51
C ALA A 75 -9.59 -6.33 10.67
N HIS A 76 -9.48 -6.24 9.34
CA HIS A 76 -9.76 -7.33 8.40
C HIS A 76 -8.51 -7.74 7.59
N GLN A 77 -7.31 -7.44 8.10
CA GLN A 77 -6.04 -7.63 7.38
C GLN A 77 -5.73 -9.09 7.00
N GLU A 78 -6.38 -10.06 7.65
CA GLU A 78 -6.22 -11.49 7.37
C GLU A 78 -6.89 -11.92 6.06
N LEU A 79 -7.79 -11.10 5.49
CA LEU A 79 -8.41 -11.39 4.19
C LEU A 79 -7.39 -11.24 3.06
N PRO A 80 -7.06 -12.31 2.31
CA PRO A 80 -6.13 -12.22 1.18
C PRO A 80 -6.71 -11.37 0.06
N PHE A 81 -5.87 -10.55 -0.58
CA PHE A 81 -6.26 -9.72 -1.73
C PHE A 81 -6.88 -10.57 -2.87
N GLU A 82 -6.32 -11.74 -3.15
CA GLU A 82 -6.79 -12.63 -4.21
C GLU A 82 -8.22 -13.12 -3.96
N GLN A 83 -8.55 -13.42 -2.69
CA GLN A 83 -9.91 -13.82 -2.31
C GLN A 83 -10.89 -12.64 -2.44
N LEU A 84 -10.44 -11.41 -2.14
CA LEU A 84 -11.25 -10.21 -2.36
C LEU A 84 -11.55 -10.01 -3.85
N VAL A 85 -10.56 -10.18 -4.73
CA VAL A 85 -10.73 -10.10 -6.18
C VAL A 85 -11.67 -11.21 -6.69
N GLU A 86 -11.52 -12.44 -6.18
CA GLU A 86 -12.38 -13.56 -6.53
C GLU A 86 -13.84 -13.31 -6.14
N ALA A 87 -14.07 -12.76 -4.94
CA ALA A 87 -15.42 -12.46 -4.45
C ALA A 87 -16.08 -11.30 -5.21
N LEU A 88 -15.32 -10.26 -5.55
CA LEU A 88 -15.85 -9.07 -6.24
C LEU A 88 -15.97 -9.24 -7.76
N GLN A 89 -15.27 -10.21 -8.35
CA GLN A 89 -15.26 -10.50 -9.79
C GLN A 89 -15.20 -9.24 -10.68
N PRO A 90 -14.23 -8.32 -10.48
CA PRO A 90 -14.15 -7.12 -11.30
C PRO A 90 -13.87 -7.50 -12.77
N GLN A 91 -14.20 -6.59 -13.69
CA GLN A 91 -13.89 -6.78 -15.10
C GLN A 91 -12.39 -7.06 -15.28
N ARG A 92 -12.06 -8.22 -15.88
CA ARG A 92 -10.68 -8.61 -16.11
C ARG A 92 -10.05 -7.72 -17.18
N SER A 93 -8.84 -7.25 -16.90
CA SER A 93 -8.00 -6.52 -17.85
C SER A 93 -6.60 -7.14 -17.86
N LEU A 94 -6.00 -7.23 -19.05
CA LEU A 94 -4.58 -7.62 -19.17
C LEU A 94 -3.65 -6.42 -18.94
N SER A 95 -4.19 -5.21 -18.96
CA SER A 95 -3.42 -3.97 -18.87
C SER A 95 -3.46 -3.32 -17.48
N HIS A 96 -4.37 -3.75 -16.60
CA HIS A 96 -4.58 -3.12 -15.30
C HIS A 96 -4.75 -4.15 -14.18
N SER A 97 -4.17 -3.84 -13.03
CA SER A 97 -4.44 -4.56 -11.79
C SER A 97 -5.91 -4.39 -11.38
N PRO A 98 -6.57 -5.46 -10.89
CA PRO A 98 -7.93 -5.37 -10.37
C PRO A 98 -7.98 -4.46 -9.13
N LEU A 99 -9.09 -3.76 -8.96
CA LEU A 99 -9.44 -2.93 -7.79
C LEU A 99 -8.59 -1.65 -7.57
N PHE A 100 -7.31 -1.61 -7.96
CA PHE A 100 -6.46 -0.42 -7.88
C PHE A 100 -5.35 -0.45 -8.94
N GLN A 101 -4.84 0.74 -9.31
CA GLN A 101 -3.77 0.89 -10.31
C GLN A 101 -2.52 1.58 -9.76
N VAL A 102 -2.60 2.17 -8.56
CA VAL A 102 -1.51 2.88 -7.90
C VAL A 102 -1.24 2.24 -6.54
N MET A 103 0.04 2.02 -6.24
CA MET A 103 0.53 1.43 -4.99
C MET A 103 1.19 2.50 -4.11
N PHE A 104 0.92 2.47 -2.81
CA PHE A 104 1.58 3.28 -1.78
C PHE A 104 2.25 2.37 -0.75
N ASN A 105 3.56 2.18 -0.90
CA ASN A 105 4.39 1.32 -0.08
C ASN A 105 5.16 2.14 0.96
N HIS A 106 4.45 2.57 2.00
CA HIS A 106 5.06 3.32 3.09
C HIS A 106 5.87 2.40 4.01
N GLN A 107 7.17 2.31 3.73
CA GLN A 107 8.12 1.64 4.61
C GLN A 107 8.66 2.66 5.61
N SER A 108 8.33 2.48 6.90
CA SER A 108 9.08 3.15 7.95
C SER A 108 10.46 2.53 7.94
N GLN A 109 11.43 3.17 7.29
CA GLN A 109 12.82 2.72 7.27
C GLN A 109 13.32 2.62 8.72
N ALA A 110 13.28 1.42 9.31
CA ALA A 110 14.49 0.96 9.95
C ALA A 110 15.43 0.74 8.77
N SER A 111 16.37 1.66 8.57
CA SER A 111 17.51 1.41 7.71
C SER A 111 17.87 -0.06 7.89
N ALA A 112 17.96 -0.81 6.79
CA ALA A 112 18.70 -2.05 6.80
C ALA A 112 20.14 -1.64 7.12
N GLU A 113 20.41 -1.33 8.39
CA GLU A 113 21.74 -1.27 8.92
C GLU A 113 22.29 -2.63 8.58
N VAL A 114 23.18 -2.62 7.60
CA VAL A 114 23.83 -3.83 7.21
C VAL A 114 24.47 -4.35 8.48
N ARG A 115 23.95 -5.46 9.00
CA ARG A 115 24.45 -6.03 10.26
C ARG A 115 25.96 -6.13 10.11
N ALA A 116 26.68 -5.47 11.01
CA ALA A 116 28.13 -5.51 11.00
C ALA A 116 28.57 -6.97 11.06
N LEU A 117 29.17 -7.46 9.98
CA LEU A 117 29.76 -8.78 9.92
C LEU A 117 31.22 -8.62 10.37
N PRO A 118 31.68 -9.38 11.38
CA PRO A 118 33.05 -9.27 11.86
C PRO A 118 34.07 -9.41 10.73
N GLY A 119 34.92 -8.40 10.55
CA GLY A 119 35.99 -8.40 9.54
C GLY A 119 35.55 -8.08 8.12
N LEU A 120 34.30 -7.69 7.88
CA LEU A 120 33.78 -7.37 6.54
C LEU A 120 33.22 -5.95 6.48
N GLN A 121 33.57 -5.23 5.42
CA GLN A 121 32.87 -4.02 5.01
C GLN A 121 31.77 -4.44 4.03
N VAL A 122 30.55 -3.96 4.26
CA VAL A 122 29.41 -4.28 3.41
C VAL A 122 28.77 -2.99 2.93
N GLU A 123 28.51 -2.95 1.64
CA GLU A 123 27.87 -1.83 0.96
C GLU A 123 26.61 -2.33 0.25
N ALA A 124 25.55 -1.54 0.28
CA ALA A 124 24.31 -1.88 -0.43
C ALA A 124 24.52 -1.68 -1.93
N LEU A 125 24.31 -2.74 -2.71
CA LEU A 125 24.21 -2.62 -4.17
C LEU A 125 22.81 -2.15 -4.53
N THR A 126 22.71 -1.02 -5.23
CA THR A 126 21.44 -0.57 -5.80
C THR A 126 21.06 -1.48 -6.95
N SER A 127 19.93 -2.17 -6.83
CA SER A 127 19.36 -2.93 -7.95
C SER A 127 18.73 -1.97 -8.95
N GLU A 128 19.24 -1.97 -10.18
CA GLU A 128 18.63 -1.21 -11.27
C GLU A 128 17.43 -1.99 -11.83
N SER A 129 16.23 -1.44 -11.63
CA SER A 129 14.96 -1.82 -12.26
C SER A 129 14.16 -2.96 -11.61
N TYR A 130 12.96 -2.60 -11.17
CA TYR A 130 11.82 -3.51 -11.09
C TYR A 130 10.89 -3.18 -12.26
N PRO A 131 10.37 -4.17 -13.01
CA PRO A 131 9.33 -3.89 -14.01
C PRO A 131 8.12 -3.23 -13.32
N ALA A 132 7.59 -2.16 -13.92
CA ALA A 132 6.43 -1.47 -13.39
C ALA A 132 5.20 -2.38 -13.45
N GLN A 133 4.78 -2.90 -12.30
CA GLN A 133 3.58 -3.73 -12.15
C GLN A 133 2.30 -2.90 -12.03
N PHE A 134 2.44 -1.63 -11.61
CA PHE A 134 1.39 -0.66 -11.38
C PHE A 134 1.72 0.64 -12.11
N ASP A 135 0.71 1.46 -12.40
CA ASP A 135 0.87 2.75 -13.10
C ASP A 135 1.81 3.69 -12.31
N LEU A 136 1.78 3.59 -10.98
CA LEU A 136 2.67 4.31 -10.07
C LEU A 136 2.89 3.49 -8.78
N THR A 137 4.13 3.49 -8.28
CA THR A 137 4.50 2.96 -6.96
C THR A 137 5.27 4.03 -6.21
N LEU A 138 4.79 4.43 -5.03
CA LEU A 138 5.41 5.41 -4.14
C LEU A 138 5.85 4.76 -2.83
#